data_AF-A0A0B6ALE9-F1
#
_entry.id   AF-A0A0B6ALE9-F1
#
_cell.length_a   1.000
_cell.length_b   1.000
_cell.length_c   1.000
_cell.angle_alpha   90.00
_cell.angle_beta   90.00
_cell.angle_gamma   90.00
#
_symmetry.space_group_name_H-M   'P 1'
#
loop_
_entity.id
_entity.type
_entity.pdbx_description
1 polymer ?
#
loop_
_entity_poly.entity_id
_entity_poly.type
_entity_poly.pdbx_seq_one_letter_code
_entity_poly.pdbx_strand_id
1 'polypeptide(L)'
;MRRVGIVGAGMTGLTAAAELQKEGIEVFLLDKGKSVGGRMATRRVGEGKADHGAQFFTVRSDEFQQDVNKWIADRKVKKWFGDHHPRYQSMNGMNALAKYLAEDLRVYVNRKVQAIDFQNGRYQLYTEENEIFEATDIILTAPSPQVVEVLNNSKLQADQSILNTLKFSPCLVAIVELHTEMMYGDHGQITNPSSTIQRIVNHEQKGISKTPVLSIYMNKDWSEKHFDEHEHELLRAIKNEIKEWIGANHIKSIQLKKWRYAEVKQVLHQPFAKIMPSLLVAGDAFLRREDETNHSRLESAYLSGKSAAAELMGKNI
;
A
#
# COMPACT_ATOMS: atom_id res chain seq x y z
N MET A 1 -16.59 27.00 -0.58
CA MET A 1 -15.17 26.65 -0.39
C MET A 1 -14.96 25.22 -0.86
N ARG A 2 -13.89 24.97 -1.61
CA ARG A 2 -13.57 23.66 -2.17
C ARG A 2 -13.07 22.74 -1.06
N ARG A 3 -13.59 21.50 -1.02
CA ARG A 3 -13.24 20.51 -0.02
C ARG A 3 -13.08 19.14 -0.67
N VAL A 4 -11.91 18.53 -0.55
CA VAL A 4 -11.61 17.25 -1.19
C VAL A 4 -11.66 16.11 -0.16
N GLY A 5 -12.49 15.10 -0.44
CA GLY A 5 -12.53 13.86 0.32
C GLY A 5 -11.69 12.79 -0.36
N ILE A 6 -10.70 12.23 0.33
CA ILE A 6 -9.86 11.16 -0.20
C ILE A 6 -10.17 9.86 0.53
N VAL A 7 -10.49 8.79 -0.22
CA VAL A 7 -10.76 7.48 0.35
C VAL A 7 -9.52 6.60 0.19
N GLY A 8 -8.86 6.30 1.30
CA GLY A 8 -7.60 5.60 1.41
C GLY A 8 -6.44 6.52 1.79
N ALA A 9 -5.75 6.19 2.89
CA ALA A 9 -4.56 6.86 3.40
C ALA A 9 -3.29 6.02 3.11
N GLY A 10 -3.24 5.40 1.93
CA GLY A 10 -2.02 4.83 1.36
C GLY A 10 -1.12 5.91 0.73
N MET A 11 0.00 5.51 0.12
CA MET A 11 0.94 6.45 -0.52
C MET A 11 0.25 7.41 -1.50
N THR A 12 -0.65 6.90 -2.35
CA THR A 12 -1.42 7.72 -3.31
C THR A 12 -2.25 8.79 -2.61
N GLY A 13 -3.04 8.41 -1.61
CA GLY A 13 -3.92 9.34 -0.90
C GLY A 13 -3.15 10.37 -0.09
N LEU A 14 -2.10 9.95 0.64
CA LEU A 14 -1.25 10.86 1.41
C LEU A 14 -0.54 11.86 0.50
N THR A 15 -0.04 11.42 -0.65
CA THR A 15 0.60 12.29 -1.64
C THR A 15 -0.40 13.30 -2.21
N ALA A 16 -1.56 12.83 -2.66
CA ALA A 16 -2.60 13.71 -3.20
C ALA A 16 -3.07 14.75 -2.17
N ALA A 17 -3.27 14.33 -0.92
CA ALA A 17 -3.65 15.22 0.18
C ALA A 17 -2.62 16.31 0.44
N ALA A 18 -1.33 15.94 0.50
CA ALA A 18 -0.25 16.89 0.70
C ALA A 18 -0.17 17.92 -0.44
N GLU A 19 -0.31 17.49 -1.69
CA GLU A 19 -0.30 18.41 -2.84
C GLU A 19 -1.49 19.38 -2.82
N LEU A 20 -2.70 18.91 -2.48
CA LEU A 20 -3.87 19.76 -2.36
C LEU A 20 -3.76 20.76 -1.19
N GLN A 21 -3.25 20.30 -0.04
CA GLN A 21 -3.06 21.14 1.14
C GLN A 21 -2.03 22.25 0.91
N LYS A 22 -0.96 21.99 0.15
CA LYS A 22 0.04 23.01 -0.23
C LYS A 22 -0.58 24.19 -0.99
N GLU A 23 -1.68 23.95 -1.72
CA GLU A 23 -2.44 24.98 -2.44
C GLU A 23 -3.60 25.57 -1.61
N GLY A 24 -3.63 25.29 -0.30
CA GLY A 24 -4.66 25.81 0.61
C GLY A 24 -6.05 25.18 0.45
N ILE A 25 -6.16 24.05 -0.24
CA ILE A 25 -7.44 23.35 -0.42
C ILE A 25 -7.74 22.52 0.84
N GLU A 26 -8.96 22.65 1.38
CA GLU A 26 -9.39 21.82 2.51
C GLU A 26 -9.45 20.35 2.07
N VAL A 27 -8.74 19.47 2.78
CA VAL A 27 -8.69 18.04 2.47
C VAL A 27 -8.86 17.20 3.73
N PHE A 28 -9.53 16.06 3.59
CA PHE A 28 -9.55 15.02 4.61
C PHE A 28 -9.41 13.64 3.96
N LEU A 29 -8.87 12.69 4.73
CA LEU A 29 -8.72 11.30 4.30
C LEU A 29 -9.56 10.39 5.19
N LEU A 30 -10.22 9.40 4.59
CA LEU A 30 -10.92 8.31 5.28
C LEU A 30 -10.21 7.00 4.97
N ASP A 31 -9.80 6.26 6.00
CA ASP A 31 -9.18 4.94 5.83
C ASP A 31 -9.83 3.91 6.76
N LYS A 32 -10.19 2.75 6.20
CA LYS A 32 -10.77 1.62 6.95
C LYS A 32 -9.78 0.96 7.90
N GLY A 33 -8.48 1.14 7.67
CA GLY A 33 -7.41 0.58 8.48
C GLY A 33 -7.30 1.27 9.83
N LYS A 34 -6.66 0.59 10.79
CA LYS A 34 -6.35 1.13 12.13
C LYS A 34 -5.22 2.17 12.12
N SER A 35 -4.54 2.32 10.98
CA SER A 35 -3.40 3.20 10.77
C SER A 35 -3.26 3.50 9.27
N VAL A 36 -2.66 4.64 8.95
CA VAL A 36 -2.28 5.01 7.58
C VAL A 36 -1.24 4.05 6.97
N GLY A 37 -1.03 4.14 5.66
CA GLY A 37 0.05 3.49 4.92
C GLY A 37 -0.37 2.33 4.03
N GLY A 38 -1.55 1.74 4.25
CA GLY A 38 -2.09 0.66 3.41
C GLY A 38 -1.09 -0.49 3.22
N ARG A 39 -0.61 -0.70 1.99
CA ARG A 39 0.38 -1.75 1.66
C ARG A 39 1.80 -1.45 2.13
N MET A 40 2.08 -0.29 2.71
CA MET A 40 3.34 -0.01 3.44
C MET A 40 3.25 -0.48 4.90
N ALA A 41 2.62 -1.62 5.15
CA ALA A 41 2.27 -2.02 6.50
C ALA A 41 3.43 -2.64 7.28
N THR A 42 3.55 -2.21 8.53
CA THR A 42 4.44 -2.76 9.56
C THR A 42 3.59 -3.22 10.74
N ARG A 43 3.85 -4.42 11.26
CA ARG A 43 3.17 -5.00 12.42
C ARG A 43 4.16 -5.20 13.57
N ARG A 44 3.69 -5.05 14.81
CA ARG A 44 4.44 -5.47 16.01
C ARG A 44 4.24 -6.96 16.26
N VAL A 45 5.31 -7.68 16.59
CA VAL A 45 5.30 -9.12 16.86
C VAL A 45 6.19 -9.36 18.07
N GLY A 46 5.59 -9.69 19.22
CA GLY A 46 6.30 -9.65 20.49
C GLY A 46 6.95 -8.28 20.70
N GLU A 47 8.25 -8.29 21.02
CA GLU A 47 9.08 -7.09 21.17
C GLU A 47 9.64 -6.55 19.83
N GLY A 48 9.41 -7.28 18.73
CA GLY A 48 9.90 -6.98 17.39
C GLY A 48 8.87 -6.32 16.48
N LYS A 49 9.28 -6.12 15.22
CA LYS A 49 8.43 -5.58 14.16
C LYS A 49 8.72 -6.28 12.84
N ALA A 50 7.68 -6.38 12.01
CA ALA A 50 7.81 -6.90 10.66
C ALA A 50 7.09 -6.00 9.66
N ASP A 51 7.81 -5.54 8.64
CA ASP A 51 7.16 -5.11 7.42
C ASP A 51 6.57 -6.34 6.76
N HIS A 52 5.27 -6.32 6.50
CA HIS A 52 4.56 -7.45 5.89
C HIS A 52 3.81 -7.01 4.62
N GLY A 53 4.10 -5.83 4.10
CA GLY A 53 3.62 -5.31 2.82
C GLY A 53 4.80 -4.99 1.90
N ALA A 54 4.96 -3.75 1.45
CA ALA A 54 6.18 -3.31 0.76
C ALA A 54 7.41 -3.51 1.68
N GLN A 55 8.47 -4.09 1.14
CA GLN A 55 9.74 -4.28 1.86
C GLN A 55 10.71 -3.13 1.66
N PHE A 56 10.65 -2.53 0.48
CA PHE A 56 11.45 -1.42 0.06
C PHE A 56 10.71 -0.72 -1.09
N PHE A 57 11.29 0.36 -1.57
CA PHE A 57 10.92 0.97 -2.85
C PHE A 57 12.17 1.35 -3.63
N THR A 58 12.01 1.48 -4.94
CA THR A 58 13.03 2.02 -5.83
C THR A 58 12.57 3.37 -6.36
N VAL A 59 13.51 4.17 -6.82
CA VAL A 59 13.26 5.49 -7.44
C VAL A 59 13.72 5.44 -8.89
N ARG A 60 12.92 6.01 -9.78
CA ARG A 60 13.21 6.10 -11.23
C ARG A 60 13.02 7.51 -11.78
N SER A 61 12.13 8.30 -11.19
CA SER A 61 11.85 9.68 -11.58
C SER A 61 12.61 10.68 -10.72
N ASP A 62 13.07 11.77 -11.33
CA ASP A 62 13.73 12.87 -10.62
C ASP A 62 12.80 13.52 -9.59
N GLU A 63 11.52 13.67 -9.93
CA GLU A 63 10.50 14.22 -9.03
C GLU A 63 10.38 13.41 -7.74
N PHE A 64 10.31 12.08 -7.84
CA PHE A 64 10.26 11.23 -6.66
C PHE A 64 11.61 11.21 -5.92
N GLN A 65 12.73 11.27 -6.65
CA GLN A 65 14.07 11.35 -6.04
C GLN A 65 14.25 12.59 -5.18
N GLN A 66 13.69 13.74 -5.57
CA GLN A 66 13.76 14.97 -4.79
C GLN A 66 13.10 14.82 -3.41
N ASP A 67 11.91 14.21 -3.35
CA ASP A 67 11.23 13.99 -2.07
C ASP A 67 11.90 12.89 -1.25
N VAL A 68 12.42 11.84 -1.89
CA VAL A 68 13.22 10.81 -1.21
C VAL A 68 14.48 11.41 -0.59
N ASN A 69 15.16 12.34 -1.26
CA ASN A 69 16.32 13.04 -0.72
C ASN A 69 15.97 13.84 0.54
N LYS A 70 14.80 14.51 0.57
CA LYS A 70 14.30 15.18 1.77
C LYS A 70 14.04 14.17 2.90
N TRP A 71 13.38 13.04 2.59
CA TRP A 71 13.13 12.00 3.59
C TRP A 71 14.40 11.36 4.15
N ILE A 72 15.48 11.33 3.37
CA ILE A 72 16.82 10.91 3.83
C ILE A 72 17.41 11.98 4.75
N ALA A 73 17.37 13.25 4.36
CA ALA A 73 17.85 14.36 5.19
C ALA A 73 17.12 14.43 6.55
N ASP A 74 15.82 14.15 6.54
CA ASP A 74 14.96 14.08 7.73
C ASP A 74 15.13 12.77 8.53
N ARG A 75 16.02 11.87 8.08
CA ARG A 75 16.29 10.56 8.69
C ARG A 75 15.03 9.70 8.82
N LYS A 76 14.12 9.78 7.85
CA LYS A 76 12.90 8.95 7.76
C LYS A 76 13.08 7.76 6.83
N VAL A 77 13.97 7.89 5.85
CA VAL A 77 14.32 6.89 4.84
C VAL A 77 15.84 6.71 4.80
N LYS A 78 16.29 5.50 4.48
CA LYS A 78 17.70 5.20 4.15
C LYS A 78 17.80 4.26 2.95
N LYS A 79 18.94 4.28 2.25
CA LYS A 79 19.32 3.21 1.32
C LYS A 79 19.46 1.90 2.12
N TRP A 80 18.86 0.83 1.62
CA TRP A 80 19.03 -0.53 2.14
C TRP A 80 20.12 -1.26 1.36
N PHE A 81 19.96 -1.44 0.05
CA PHE A 81 20.96 -2.11 -0.80
C PHE A 81 20.81 -1.77 -2.29
N GLY A 82 21.80 -2.23 -3.08
CA GLY A 82 21.82 -2.15 -4.55
C GLY A 82 22.28 -0.80 -5.09
N ASP A 83 23.04 -0.81 -6.18
CA ASP A 83 23.61 0.42 -6.76
C ASP A 83 22.75 0.98 -7.90
N HIS A 84 22.28 0.12 -8.80
CA HIS A 84 21.34 0.50 -9.85
C HIS A 84 19.90 0.42 -9.33
N HIS A 85 19.16 1.54 -9.42
CA HIS A 85 17.86 1.72 -8.77
C HIS A 85 17.90 1.29 -7.29
N PRO A 86 18.64 2.01 -6.44
CA PRO A 86 18.83 1.62 -5.04
C PRO A 86 17.50 1.33 -4.36
N ARG A 87 17.51 0.30 -3.50
CA ARG A 87 16.35 -0.07 -2.70
C ARG A 87 16.39 0.75 -1.43
N TYR A 88 15.35 1.54 -1.20
CA TYR A 88 15.18 2.36 -0.01
C TYR A 88 14.19 1.73 0.96
N GLN A 89 14.42 1.94 2.25
CA GLN A 89 13.50 1.55 3.31
C GLN A 89 13.28 2.71 4.29
N SER A 90 12.17 2.67 5.02
CA SER A 90 11.97 3.57 6.15
C SER A 90 12.75 3.09 7.40
N MET A 91 13.14 4.02 8.26
CA MET A 91 13.98 3.75 9.43
C MET A 91 13.33 2.86 10.48
N ASN A 92 12.01 2.89 10.63
CA ASN A 92 11.28 2.21 11.72
C ASN A 92 10.17 1.28 11.19
N GLY A 93 10.45 0.64 10.04
CA GLY A 93 9.48 -0.09 9.24
C GLY A 93 8.77 0.82 8.24
N MET A 94 8.36 0.27 7.10
CA MET A 94 7.79 1.01 5.97
C MET A 94 6.59 1.90 6.36
N ASN A 95 5.83 1.51 7.38
CA ASN A 95 4.70 2.29 7.86
C ASN A 95 5.10 3.63 8.48
N ALA A 96 6.33 3.74 9.01
CA ALA A 96 6.81 4.96 9.64
C ALA A 96 6.91 6.12 8.63
N LEU A 97 7.25 5.83 7.37
CA LEU A 97 7.22 6.84 6.30
C LEU A 97 5.79 7.34 6.05
N ALA A 98 4.80 6.44 5.99
CA ALA A 98 3.41 6.85 5.79
C ALA A 98 2.88 7.70 6.96
N LYS A 99 3.29 7.38 8.20
CA LYS A 99 2.96 8.19 9.38
C LYS A 99 3.58 9.58 9.32
N TYR A 100 4.86 9.65 8.94
CA TYR A 100 5.56 10.93 8.74
C TYR A 100 4.84 11.81 7.72
N LEU A 101 4.46 11.25 6.58
CA LEU A 101 3.71 11.97 5.53
C LEU A 101 2.29 12.37 5.96
N ALA A 102 1.77 11.81 7.05
CA ALA A 102 0.43 12.10 7.56
C ALA A 102 0.42 13.07 8.75
N GLU A 103 1.58 13.50 9.28
CA GLU A 103 1.68 14.29 10.53
C GLU A 103 0.82 15.58 10.49
N ASP A 104 0.78 16.28 9.36
CA ASP A 104 0.01 17.51 9.17
C ASP A 104 -1.32 17.34 8.42
N LEU A 105 -1.72 16.09 8.15
CA LEU A 105 -2.93 15.77 7.39
C LEU A 105 -4.09 15.36 8.30
N ARG A 106 -5.31 15.80 7.92
CA ARG A 106 -6.54 15.38 8.59
C ARG A 106 -6.96 13.98 8.13
N VAL A 107 -6.49 12.96 8.83
CA VAL A 107 -6.79 11.55 8.52
C VAL A 107 -7.69 10.91 9.57
N TYR A 108 -8.80 10.32 9.11
CA TYR A 108 -9.69 9.51 9.94
C TYR A 108 -9.50 8.02 9.64
N VAL A 109 -8.85 7.33 10.57
CA VAL A 109 -8.67 5.88 10.56
C VAL A 109 -9.89 5.18 11.17
N ASN A 110 -10.07 3.89 10.88
CA ASN A 110 -11.29 3.14 11.23
C ASN A 110 -12.56 3.83 10.67
N ARG A 111 -12.47 4.32 9.43
CA ARG A 111 -13.60 4.88 8.68
C ARG A 111 -13.69 4.19 7.34
N LYS A 112 -14.50 3.13 7.25
CA LYS A 112 -14.69 2.42 5.98
C LYS A 112 -15.82 3.08 5.21
N VAL A 113 -15.48 3.79 4.13
CA VAL A 113 -16.50 4.27 3.17
C VAL A 113 -17.14 3.05 2.50
N GLN A 114 -18.47 2.98 2.54
CA GLN A 114 -19.27 1.88 1.97
C GLN A 114 -20.09 2.31 0.76
N ALA A 115 -20.44 3.60 0.67
CA ALA A 115 -21.18 4.19 -0.44
C ALA A 115 -20.86 5.68 -0.55
N ILE A 116 -21.07 6.24 -1.73
CA ILE A 116 -20.86 7.66 -2.04
C ILE A 116 -22.04 8.13 -2.89
N ASP A 117 -22.82 9.09 -2.42
CA ASP A 117 -23.88 9.70 -3.24
C ASP A 117 -23.59 11.17 -3.54
N PHE A 118 -24.33 11.75 -4.48
CA PHE A 118 -24.29 13.17 -4.78
C PHE A 118 -25.63 13.83 -4.45
N GLN A 119 -25.63 14.75 -3.49
CA GLN A 119 -26.83 15.40 -2.97
C GLN A 119 -26.54 16.88 -2.69
N ASN A 120 -27.46 17.77 -3.04
CA ASN A 120 -27.35 19.22 -2.78
C ASN A 120 -26.03 19.84 -3.30
N GLY A 121 -25.54 19.37 -4.45
CA GLY A 121 -24.30 19.87 -5.06
C GLY A 121 -23.01 19.40 -4.38
N ARG A 122 -23.06 18.39 -3.50
CA ARG A 122 -21.90 17.82 -2.81
C ARG A 122 -21.94 16.30 -2.81
N TYR A 123 -20.76 15.71 -2.73
CA TYR A 123 -20.64 14.29 -2.43
C TYR A 123 -20.82 14.01 -0.95
N GLN A 124 -21.54 12.94 -0.66
CA GLN A 124 -21.82 12.38 0.65
C GLN A 124 -21.10 11.03 0.75
N LEU A 125 -20.08 10.92 1.58
CA LEU A 125 -19.35 9.67 1.82
C LEU A 125 -19.93 8.99 3.06
N TYR A 126 -20.64 7.89 2.86
CA TYR A 126 -21.25 7.11 3.93
C TYR A 126 -20.25 6.08 4.44
N THR A 127 -20.04 6.05 5.75
CA THR A 127 -19.15 5.09 6.41
C THR A 127 -19.91 3.93 7.04
N GLU A 128 -19.25 2.79 7.23
CA GLU A 128 -19.76 1.63 7.98
C GLU A 128 -20.02 2.00 9.45
N GLU A 129 -19.29 3.00 9.96
CA GLU A 129 -19.43 3.56 11.30
C GLU A 129 -20.63 4.52 11.45
N ASN A 130 -21.51 4.60 10.44
CA ASN A 130 -22.70 5.47 10.38
C ASN A 130 -22.40 6.98 10.45
N GLU A 131 -21.16 7.39 10.15
CA GLU A 131 -20.82 8.79 9.92
C GLU A 131 -20.95 9.15 8.44
N ILE A 132 -21.23 10.43 8.21
CA ILE A 132 -21.34 11.01 6.87
C ILE A 132 -20.31 12.14 6.76
N PHE A 133 -19.52 12.10 5.70
CA PHE A 133 -18.55 13.15 5.37
C PHE A 133 -18.95 13.82 4.06
N GLU A 134 -18.82 15.15 4.00
CA GLU A 134 -19.17 15.92 2.81
C GLU A 134 -17.93 16.45 2.08
N ALA A 135 -17.93 16.36 0.74
CA ALA A 135 -16.88 16.90 -0.11
C ALA A 135 -17.46 17.51 -1.40
N THR A 136 -16.72 18.43 -2.02
CA THR A 136 -17.01 18.91 -3.38
C THR A 136 -16.34 18.05 -4.44
N ASP A 137 -15.19 17.48 -4.11
CA ASP A 137 -14.43 16.61 -5.00
C ASP A 137 -13.96 15.36 -4.24
N ILE A 138 -13.79 14.25 -4.95
CA ILE A 138 -13.36 12.97 -4.38
C ILE A 138 -12.18 12.39 -5.15
N ILE A 139 -11.21 11.83 -4.41
CA ILE A 139 -10.20 10.91 -4.95
C ILE A 139 -10.31 9.56 -4.24
N LEU A 140 -10.63 8.51 -4.98
CA LEU A 140 -10.65 7.14 -4.48
C LEU A 140 -9.29 6.49 -4.76
N THR A 141 -8.63 5.99 -3.72
CA THR A 141 -7.27 5.44 -3.81
C THR A 141 -7.14 3.98 -3.36
N ALA A 142 -8.27 3.35 -3.05
CA ALA A 142 -8.33 1.92 -2.78
C ALA A 142 -8.08 1.10 -4.07
N PRO A 143 -7.65 -0.17 -3.96
CA PRO A 143 -7.58 -1.07 -5.11
C PRO A 143 -8.92 -1.12 -5.87
N SER A 144 -8.88 -1.17 -7.20
CA SER A 144 -10.08 -0.98 -8.03
C SER A 144 -11.27 -1.89 -7.68
N PRO A 145 -11.11 -3.15 -7.25
CA PRO A 145 -12.26 -3.95 -6.84
C PRO A 145 -13.00 -3.39 -5.61
N GLN A 146 -12.28 -2.76 -4.67
CA GLN A 146 -12.91 -2.10 -3.52
C GLN A 146 -13.60 -0.79 -3.93
N VAL A 147 -13.06 -0.09 -4.92
CA VAL A 147 -13.70 1.10 -5.49
C VAL A 147 -15.02 0.71 -6.18
N VAL A 148 -15.00 -0.35 -6.98
CA VAL A 148 -16.19 -0.90 -7.64
C VAL A 148 -17.26 -1.30 -6.62
N GLU A 149 -16.87 -1.94 -5.50
CA GLU A 149 -17.79 -2.26 -4.41
C GLU A 149 -18.49 -1.01 -3.85
N VAL A 150 -17.74 0.04 -3.54
CA VAL A 150 -18.30 1.32 -3.06
C VAL A 150 -19.25 1.94 -4.08
N LEU A 151 -18.86 1.97 -5.36
CA LEU A 151 -19.68 2.56 -6.44
C LEU A 151 -20.96 1.74 -6.70
N ASN A 152 -20.92 0.41 -6.59
CA ASN A 152 -22.10 -0.44 -6.74
C ASN A 152 -23.10 -0.29 -5.59
N ASN A 153 -22.62 0.02 -4.39
CA ASN A 153 -23.48 0.34 -3.24
C ASN A 153 -24.00 1.78 -3.26
N SER A 154 -23.56 2.59 -4.23
CA SER A 154 -23.93 3.98 -4.38
C SER A 154 -25.09 4.15 -5.36
N LYS A 155 -25.79 5.29 -5.30
CA LYS A 155 -26.83 5.69 -6.26
C LYS A 155 -26.26 6.49 -7.45
N LEU A 156 -24.93 6.49 -7.61
CA LEU A 156 -24.23 7.19 -8.68
C LEU A 156 -24.30 6.40 -9.98
N GLN A 157 -24.55 7.10 -11.09
CA GLN A 157 -24.38 6.55 -12.44
C GLN A 157 -22.95 6.82 -12.91
N ALA A 158 -22.02 5.97 -12.46
CA ALA A 158 -20.61 6.02 -12.79
C ALA A 158 -20.25 4.97 -13.85
N ASP A 159 -19.48 5.33 -14.87
CA ASP A 159 -18.85 4.34 -15.76
C ASP A 159 -17.64 3.71 -15.05
N GLN A 160 -17.77 2.43 -14.71
CA GLN A 160 -16.75 1.66 -14.00
C GLN A 160 -15.99 0.71 -14.91
N SER A 161 -16.25 0.72 -16.23
CA SER A 161 -15.68 -0.22 -17.21
C SER A 161 -14.16 -0.28 -17.13
N ILE A 162 -13.52 0.89 -17.03
CA ILE A 162 -12.06 1.01 -16.92
C ILE A 162 -11.50 0.36 -15.66
N LEU A 163 -12.22 0.44 -14.53
CA LEU A 163 -11.79 -0.13 -13.25
C LEU A 163 -11.78 -1.66 -13.27
N ASN A 164 -12.65 -2.26 -14.08
CA ASN A 164 -12.77 -3.71 -14.26
C ASN A 164 -11.63 -4.31 -15.11
N THR A 165 -10.90 -3.47 -15.87
CA THR A 165 -9.72 -3.89 -16.62
C THR A 165 -8.51 -4.14 -15.73
N LEU A 166 -8.42 -3.45 -14.60
CA LEU A 166 -7.35 -3.62 -13.63
C LEU A 166 -7.49 -4.96 -12.91
N LYS A 167 -6.39 -5.72 -12.86
CA LYS A 167 -6.33 -7.03 -12.19
C LYS A 167 -5.27 -7.01 -11.11
N PHE A 168 -5.53 -7.73 -10.02
CA PHE A 168 -4.63 -7.84 -8.88
C PHE A 168 -4.41 -9.31 -8.54
N SER A 169 -3.19 -9.64 -8.13
CA SER A 169 -2.86 -10.95 -7.58
C SER A 169 -2.81 -10.88 -6.05
N PRO A 170 -3.29 -11.93 -5.37
CA PRO A 170 -3.15 -12.05 -3.93
C PRO A 170 -1.71 -12.41 -3.54
N CYS A 171 -1.36 -12.16 -2.27
CA CYS A 171 -0.13 -12.64 -1.66
C CYS A 171 -0.39 -13.11 -0.22
N LEU A 172 0.12 -14.30 0.11
CA LEU A 172 0.15 -14.85 1.46
C LEU A 172 1.53 -14.60 2.07
N VAL A 173 1.55 -13.99 3.26
CA VAL A 173 2.78 -13.65 3.98
C VAL A 173 2.74 -14.29 5.35
N ALA A 174 3.70 -15.17 5.63
CA ALA A 174 3.96 -15.63 6.99
C ALA A 174 4.86 -14.65 7.71
N ILE A 175 4.46 -14.25 8.91
CA ILE A 175 5.26 -13.45 9.82
C ILE A 175 5.70 -14.36 10.95
N VAL A 176 7.01 -14.61 11.04
CA VAL A 176 7.57 -15.64 11.92
C VAL A 176 8.48 -14.99 12.94
N GLU A 177 8.19 -15.16 14.23
CA GLU A 177 9.11 -14.80 15.30
C GLU A 177 10.01 -16.00 15.60
N LEU A 178 11.31 -15.77 15.71
CA LEU A 178 12.28 -16.82 16.00
C LEU A 178 12.70 -16.83 17.47
N HIS A 179 13.12 -17.99 17.96
CA HIS A 179 13.74 -18.14 19.29
C HIS A 179 15.16 -17.56 19.34
N THR A 180 15.89 -17.66 18.23
CA THR A 180 17.31 -17.31 18.12
C THR A 180 17.56 -16.52 16.85
N GLU A 181 18.61 -15.70 16.86
CA GLU A 181 19.06 -14.98 15.67
C GLU A 181 19.48 -15.95 14.56
N MET A 182 19.16 -15.61 13.32
CA MET A 182 19.50 -16.37 12.11
C MET A 182 19.80 -15.42 10.95
N MET A 183 20.77 -15.79 10.11
CA MET A 183 21.22 -14.93 9.01
C MET A 183 20.56 -15.33 7.69
N TYR A 184 20.08 -14.33 6.94
CA TYR A 184 19.42 -14.51 5.64
C TYR A 184 20.08 -13.65 4.57
N GLY A 185 21.12 -14.17 3.90
CA GLY A 185 21.86 -13.44 2.86
C GLY A 185 22.54 -12.15 3.33
N ASP A 186 23.16 -11.43 2.41
CA ASP A 186 24.05 -10.28 2.72
C ASP A 186 23.32 -9.05 3.30
N HIS A 187 22.01 -8.96 3.03
CA HIS A 187 21.20 -7.79 3.42
C HIS A 187 19.99 -8.18 4.28
N GLY A 188 20.01 -9.36 4.90
CA GLY A 188 18.87 -9.86 5.67
C GLY A 188 17.67 -10.20 4.80
N GLN A 189 17.90 -10.60 3.54
CA GLN A 189 16.84 -11.08 2.67
C GLN A 189 17.34 -12.07 1.63
N ILE A 190 16.45 -12.99 1.23
CA ILE A 190 16.66 -13.94 0.13
C ILE A 190 15.48 -13.77 -0.83
N THR A 191 15.75 -13.70 -2.14
CA THR A 191 14.74 -13.59 -3.20
C THR A 191 14.65 -14.91 -3.97
N ASN A 192 13.43 -15.36 -4.24
CA ASN A 192 13.08 -16.63 -4.89
C ASN A 192 13.87 -17.85 -4.37
N PRO A 193 13.91 -18.07 -3.04
CA PRO A 193 14.65 -19.21 -2.48
C PRO A 193 14.13 -20.59 -2.92
N SER A 194 12.86 -20.70 -3.31
CA SER A 194 12.26 -21.96 -3.78
C SER A 194 11.20 -21.71 -4.87
N SER A 195 10.60 -22.79 -5.38
CA SER A 195 9.48 -22.74 -6.32
C SER A 195 8.15 -22.26 -5.69
N THR A 196 8.10 -22.04 -4.38
CA THR A 196 6.89 -21.65 -3.63
C THR A 196 7.07 -20.36 -2.85
N ILE A 197 8.31 -19.98 -2.53
CA ILE A 197 8.63 -18.78 -1.74
C ILE A 197 9.26 -17.73 -2.65
N GLN A 198 8.66 -16.54 -2.70
CA GLN A 198 9.15 -15.39 -3.46
C GLN A 198 10.23 -14.62 -2.69
N ARG A 199 10.11 -14.50 -1.37
CA ARG A 199 11.05 -13.71 -0.58
C ARG A 199 11.02 -14.09 0.90
N ILE A 200 12.19 -14.07 1.52
CA ILE A 200 12.36 -14.09 2.97
C ILE A 200 13.06 -12.79 3.36
N VAL A 201 12.58 -12.10 4.38
CA VAL A 201 13.21 -10.89 4.93
C VAL A 201 13.33 -11.02 6.43
N ASN A 202 14.54 -10.89 6.97
CA ASN A 202 14.83 -10.76 8.38
C ASN A 202 14.83 -9.28 8.79
N HIS A 203 13.87 -8.90 9.64
CA HIS A 203 13.66 -7.51 10.03
C HIS A 203 14.63 -6.99 11.10
N GLU A 204 15.33 -7.88 11.80
CA GLU A 204 16.44 -7.53 12.69
C GLU A 204 17.67 -7.13 11.87
N GLN A 205 18.07 -7.97 10.90
CA GLN A 205 19.14 -7.64 9.96
C GLN A 205 18.81 -6.42 9.09
N LYS A 206 17.53 -6.24 8.72
CA LYS A 206 17.02 -5.03 8.07
C LYS A 206 17.15 -3.78 8.97
N GLY A 207 17.29 -3.97 10.28
CA GLY A 207 17.48 -2.91 11.27
C GLY A 207 16.20 -2.19 11.68
N ILE A 208 15.03 -2.84 11.58
CA ILE A 208 13.73 -2.27 12.00
C ILE A 208 13.10 -3.00 13.19
N SER A 209 13.62 -4.18 13.53
CA SER A 209 13.16 -5.03 14.63
C SER A 209 14.25 -5.19 15.67
N LYS A 210 13.86 -5.32 16.95
CA LYS A 210 14.76 -5.62 18.07
C LYS A 210 14.93 -7.12 18.33
N THR A 211 14.11 -7.93 17.70
CA THR A 211 14.12 -9.40 17.81
C THR A 211 14.07 -10.01 16.41
N PRO A 212 14.53 -11.26 16.25
CA PRO A 212 14.55 -11.93 14.96
C PRO A 212 13.11 -12.26 14.52
N VAL A 213 12.58 -11.41 13.64
CA VAL A 213 11.26 -11.57 13.04
C VAL A 213 11.42 -11.60 11.52
N LEU A 214 10.83 -12.62 10.90
CA LEU A 214 10.84 -12.80 9.47
C LEU A 214 9.51 -12.40 8.84
N SER A 215 9.56 -11.95 7.59
CA SER A 215 8.41 -12.02 6.69
C SER A 215 8.76 -12.88 5.49
N ILE A 216 7.94 -13.90 5.26
CA ILE A 216 8.10 -14.89 4.21
C ILE A 216 6.91 -14.74 3.26
N TYR A 217 7.21 -14.33 2.04
CA TYR A 217 6.25 -14.10 0.97
C TYR A 217 6.15 -15.37 0.16
N MET A 218 4.97 -16.00 0.19
CA MET A 218 4.65 -17.06 -0.76
C MET A 218 4.53 -16.42 -2.14
N ASN A 219 4.97 -17.14 -3.17
CA ASN A 219 4.88 -16.64 -4.53
C ASN A 219 3.43 -16.54 -5.00
N LYS A 220 3.28 -15.95 -6.19
CA LYS A 220 1.98 -15.68 -6.79
C LYS A 220 1.15 -16.95 -6.98
N ASP A 221 1.70 -17.97 -7.62
CA ASP A 221 0.95 -19.17 -7.98
C ASP A 221 0.49 -19.95 -6.73
N TRP A 222 1.37 -20.04 -5.72
CA TRP A 222 1.03 -20.64 -4.43
C TRP A 222 -0.03 -19.81 -3.70
N SER A 223 0.14 -18.49 -3.67
CA SER A 223 -0.81 -17.59 -3.02
C SER A 223 -2.19 -17.62 -3.67
N GLU A 224 -2.27 -17.64 -5.00
CA GLU A 224 -3.53 -17.73 -5.76
C GLU A 224 -4.24 -19.05 -5.50
N LYS A 225 -3.51 -20.17 -5.56
CA LYS A 225 -4.07 -21.51 -5.35
C LYS A 225 -4.65 -21.69 -3.95
N HIS A 226 -3.95 -21.21 -2.92
CA HIS A 226 -4.30 -21.46 -1.53
C HIS A 226 -5.11 -20.31 -0.89
N PHE A 227 -5.37 -19.20 -1.60
CA PHE A 227 -5.84 -17.96 -0.97
C PHE A 227 -7.12 -18.11 -0.15
N ASP A 228 -8.10 -18.87 -0.60
CA ASP A 228 -9.40 -18.99 0.08
C ASP A 228 -9.47 -20.17 1.07
N GLU A 229 -8.36 -20.88 1.29
CA GLU A 229 -8.25 -21.91 2.32
C GLU A 229 -8.35 -21.34 3.75
N HIS A 230 -8.75 -22.20 4.68
CA HIS A 230 -8.83 -21.88 6.09
C HIS A 230 -7.45 -21.62 6.70
N GLU A 231 -7.37 -20.69 7.64
CA GLU A 231 -6.10 -20.22 8.21
C GLU A 231 -5.26 -21.33 8.84
N HIS A 232 -5.89 -22.31 9.50
CA HIS A 232 -5.17 -23.44 10.13
C HIS A 232 -4.48 -24.34 9.09
N GLU A 233 -5.15 -24.65 7.98
CA GLU A 233 -4.57 -25.41 6.87
C GLU A 233 -3.45 -24.62 6.18
N LEU A 234 -3.67 -23.31 5.96
CA LEU A 234 -2.66 -22.43 5.39
C LEU A 234 -1.39 -22.38 6.22
N LEU A 235 -1.52 -22.20 7.55
CA LEU A 235 -0.37 -22.17 8.44
C LEU A 235 0.36 -23.52 8.47
N ARG A 236 -0.37 -24.65 8.39
CA ARG A 236 0.25 -25.98 8.27
C ARG A 236 1.02 -26.14 6.97
N ALA A 237 0.42 -25.75 5.84
CA ALA A 237 1.05 -25.82 4.53
C ALA A 237 2.30 -24.91 4.47
N ILE A 238 2.19 -23.66 4.93
CA ILE A 238 3.33 -22.73 4.97
C ILE A 238 4.45 -23.26 5.88
N LYS A 239 4.13 -23.82 7.06
CA LYS A 239 5.15 -24.44 7.94
C LYS A 239 5.94 -25.53 7.21
N ASN A 240 5.29 -26.31 6.36
CA ASN A 240 5.95 -27.33 5.56
C ASN A 240 6.88 -26.73 4.50
N GLU A 241 6.46 -25.65 3.84
CA GLU A 241 7.26 -24.94 2.82
C GLU A 241 8.50 -24.27 3.42
N ILE A 242 8.39 -23.69 4.63
CA ILE A 242 9.46 -22.92 5.26
C ILE A 242 10.40 -23.78 6.13
N LYS A 243 10.12 -25.08 6.29
CA LYS A 243 10.84 -25.96 7.22
C LYS A 243 12.35 -26.01 6.94
N GLU A 244 12.73 -25.98 5.66
CA GLU A 244 14.13 -26.05 5.22
C GLU A 244 14.89 -24.73 5.45
N TRP A 245 14.16 -23.63 5.69
CA TRP A 245 14.71 -22.27 5.83
C TRP A 245 14.83 -21.80 7.29
N ILE A 246 14.03 -22.36 8.20
CA ILE A 246 14.00 -21.96 9.61
C ILE A 246 14.23 -23.15 10.55
N GLY A 247 13.72 -24.34 10.23
CA GLY A 247 13.63 -25.47 11.16
C GLY A 247 12.53 -25.27 12.21
N ALA A 248 11.71 -26.30 12.47
CA ALA A 248 10.52 -26.17 13.32
C ALA A 248 10.82 -25.69 14.75
N ASN A 249 11.96 -26.10 15.33
CA ASN A 249 12.35 -25.75 16.69
C ASN A 249 12.79 -24.29 16.86
N HIS A 250 13.03 -23.55 15.77
CA HIS A 250 13.38 -22.14 15.82
C HIS A 250 12.15 -21.23 15.78
N ILE A 251 10.98 -21.73 15.39
CA ILE A 251 9.75 -20.94 15.29
C ILE A 251 9.15 -20.75 16.69
N LYS A 252 9.24 -19.52 17.21
CA LYS A 252 8.58 -19.12 18.46
C LYS A 252 7.10 -18.85 18.26
N SER A 253 6.76 -18.11 17.21
CA SER A 253 5.37 -17.85 16.82
C SER A 253 5.27 -17.63 15.32
N ILE A 254 4.09 -17.92 14.75
CA ILE A 254 3.80 -17.65 13.34
C ILE A 254 2.42 -17.05 13.20
N GLN A 255 2.31 -16.01 12.37
CA GLN A 255 1.06 -15.36 12.03
C GLN A 255 0.91 -15.32 10.51
N LEU A 256 -0.34 -15.42 10.03
CA LEU A 256 -0.65 -15.26 8.62
C LEU A 256 -1.11 -13.83 8.33
N LYS A 257 -0.64 -13.28 7.21
CA LYS A 257 -1.23 -12.10 6.58
C LYS A 257 -1.66 -12.44 5.15
N LYS A 258 -2.95 -12.22 4.88
CA LYS A 258 -3.56 -12.32 3.55
C LYS A 258 -3.67 -10.92 2.93
N TRP A 259 -3.08 -10.72 1.75
CA TRP A 259 -3.27 -9.54 0.92
C TRP A 259 -4.05 -9.94 -0.33
N ARG A 260 -5.36 -9.66 -0.38
CA ARG A 260 -6.21 -10.03 -1.53
C ARG A 260 -5.85 -9.27 -2.81
N TYR A 261 -5.37 -8.04 -2.66
CA TYR A 261 -4.96 -7.15 -3.75
C TYR A 261 -3.53 -6.67 -3.49
N ALA A 262 -2.55 -7.58 -3.59
CA ALA A 262 -1.17 -7.33 -3.22
C ALA A 262 -0.41 -6.62 -4.34
N GLU A 263 -0.37 -7.25 -5.51
CA GLU A 263 0.36 -6.82 -6.69
C GLU A 263 -0.59 -6.57 -7.85
N VAL A 264 -0.32 -5.56 -8.67
CA VAL A 264 -1.09 -5.27 -9.87
C VAL A 264 -0.62 -6.19 -10.99
N LYS A 265 -1.53 -6.99 -11.54
CA LYS A 265 -1.29 -7.89 -12.68
C LYS A 265 -1.51 -7.18 -14.03
N GLN A 266 -2.43 -6.22 -14.06
CA GLN A 266 -2.73 -5.42 -15.24
C GLN A 266 -2.86 -3.97 -14.82
N VAL A 267 -1.92 -3.14 -15.30
CA VAL A 267 -1.86 -1.69 -15.07
C VAL A 267 -2.56 -0.92 -16.18
N LEU A 268 -2.76 0.37 -15.96
CA LEU A 268 -3.16 1.34 -16.98
C LEU A 268 -2.09 2.42 -17.13
N HIS A 269 -1.81 2.83 -18.37
CA HIS A 269 -0.90 3.93 -18.71
C HIS A 269 -1.64 5.28 -18.74
N GLN A 270 -2.36 5.54 -17.66
CA GLN A 270 -3.00 6.79 -17.34
C GLN A 270 -2.91 6.97 -15.82
N PRO A 271 -2.48 8.13 -15.32
CA PRO A 271 -2.11 8.27 -13.92
C PRO A 271 -3.31 8.32 -12.95
N PHE A 272 -4.53 8.40 -13.48
CA PHE A 272 -5.80 8.24 -12.78
C PHE A 272 -6.91 7.97 -13.80
N ALA A 273 -8.12 7.67 -13.33
CA ALA A 273 -9.34 7.65 -14.12
C ALA A 273 -10.32 8.72 -13.60
N LYS A 274 -10.96 9.44 -14.53
CA LYS A 274 -12.11 10.30 -14.22
C LYS A 274 -13.37 9.46 -14.34
N ILE A 275 -14.04 9.22 -13.23
CA ILE A 275 -15.24 8.37 -13.19
C ILE A 275 -16.51 9.21 -13.34
N MET A 276 -16.51 10.39 -12.70
CA MET A 276 -17.54 11.42 -12.82
C MET A 276 -16.87 12.80 -12.70
N PRO A 277 -17.58 13.91 -13.02
CA PRO A 277 -17.08 15.24 -12.70
C PRO A 277 -16.68 15.34 -11.22
N SER A 278 -15.45 15.78 -10.93
CA SER A 278 -14.92 15.88 -9.56
C SER A 278 -14.86 14.55 -8.78
N LEU A 279 -14.91 13.39 -9.43
CA LEU A 279 -14.65 12.08 -8.81
C LEU A 279 -13.59 11.32 -9.61
N LEU A 280 -12.41 11.19 -9.01
CA LEU A 280 -11.25 10.53 -9.59
C LEU A 280 -10.95 9.21 -8.89
N VAL A 281 -10.33 8.28 -9.61
CA VAL A 281 -9.72 7.07 -9.07
C VAL A 281 -8.23 7.07 -9.39
N ALA A 282 -7.39 6.86 -8.39
CA ALA A 282 -5.95 6.89 -8.50
C ALA A 282 -5.35 5.72 -7.71
N GLY A 283 -4.10 5.36 -7.97
CA GLY A 283 -3.45 4.25 -7.27
C GLY A 283 -2.22 3.74 -7.99
N ASP A 284 -1.53 2.76 -7.40
CA ASP A 284 -0.34 2.14 -7.97
C ASP A 284 -0.59 1.42 -9.30
N ALA A 285 -1.85 1.07 -9.60
CA ALA A 285 -2.27 0.46 -10.86
C ALA A 285 -2.37 1.47 -12.02
N PHE A 286 -2.31 2.77 -11.72
CA PHE A 286 -2.43 3.88 -12.67
C PHE A 286 -1.06 4.51 -12.89
N LEU A 287 -0.34 4.03 -13.90
CA LEU A 287 0.97 4.53 -14.26
C LEU A 287 0.85 5.84 -15.06
N ARG A 288 1.83 6.73 -14.91
CA ARG A 288 1.98 7.85 -15.86
C ARG A 288 2.32 7.29 -17.25
N ARG A 289 2.00 8.04 -18.30
CA ARG A 289 2.10 7.58 -19.70
C ARG A 289 3.54 7.23 -20.10
N GLU A 290 4.51 7.89 -19.48
CA GLU A 290 5.93 7.70 -19.70
C GLU A 290 6.54 6.50 -18.92
N ASP A 291 5.81 5.86 -18.01
CA ASP A 291 6.29 4.69 -17.26
C ASP A 291 5.99 3.38 -18.03
N GLU A 292 6.93 2.96 -18.87
CA GLU A 292 6.77 1.77 -19.74
C GLU A 292 6.93 0.42 -19.02
N THR A 293 7.17 0.42 -17.70
CA THR A 293 7.64 -0.79 -17.01
C THR A 293 6.55 -1.84 -16.77
N ASN A 294 5.28 -1.51 -16.99
CA ASN A 294 4.12 -2.38 -16.73
C ASN A 294 4.07 -2.99 -15.31
N HIS A 295 4.79 -2.41 -14.34
CA HIS A 295 4.91 -2.92 -12.98
C HIS A 295 4.56 -1.83 -11.97
N SER A 296 3.58 -2.10 -11.10
CA SER A 296 3.24 -1.17 -10.03
C SER A 296 4.33 -1.12 -8.97
N ARG A 297 4.58 0.08 -8.45
CA ARG A 297 5.55 0.37 -7.39
C ARG A 297 4.98 1.37 -6.40
N LEU A 298 5.66 1.55 -5.29
CA LEU A 298 5.40 2.67 -4.38
C LEU A 298 5.54 4.02 -5.11
N GLU A 299 6.53 4.17 -6.00
CA GLU A 299 6.68 5.34 -6.86
C GLU A 299 5.46 5.57 -7.76
N SER A 300 4.92 4.52 -8.40
CA SER A 300 3.70 4.62 -9.20
C SER A 300 2.52 5.14 -8.38
N ALA A 301 2.38 4.66 -7.14
CA ALA A 301 1.36 5.11 -6.21
C ALA A 301 1.51 6.61 -5.87
N TYR A 302 2.75 7.06 -5.62
CA TYR A 302 3.09 8.46 -5.36
C TYR A 302 2.77 9.34 -6.57
N LEU A 303 3.26 8.99 -7.76
CA LEU A 303 3.08 9.76 -8.99
C LEU A 303 1.60 9.86 -9.40
N SER A 304 0.85 8.76 -9.26
CA SER A 304 -0.61 8.75 -9.47
C SER A 304 -1.32 9.72 -8.52
N GLY A 305 -0.91 9.77 -7.25
CA GLY A 305 -1.46 10.70 -6.26
C GLY A 305 -1.22 12.17 -6.65
N LYS A 306 0.01 12.51 -7.06
CA LYS A 306 0.32 13.87 -7.53
C LYS A 306 -0.50 14.25 -8.77
N SER A 307 -0.58 13.37 -9.75
CA SER A 307 -1.32 13.62 -10.98
C SER A 307 -2.82 13.79 -10.72
N ALA A 308 -3.42 13.01 -9.83
CA ALA A 308 -4.82 13.16 -9.45
C ALA A 308 -5.10 14.50 -8.72
N ALA A 309 -4.18 14.93 -7.84
CA ALA A 309 -4.27 16.24 -7.21
C ALA A 309 -4.15 17.37 -8.26
N ALA A 310 -3.16 17.27 -9.16
CA ALA A 310 -2.94 18.24 -10.23
C ALA A 310 -4.17 18.41 -11.14
N GLU A 311 -4.81 17.29 -11.51
CA GLU A 311 -6.06 17.29 -12.28
C GLU A 311 -7.16 18.08 -11.57
N LEU A 312 -7.41 17.80 -10.29
CA LEU A 312 -8.42 18.54 -9.54
C LEU A 312 -8.08 20.03 -9.52
N MET A 313 -6.81 20.40 -9.38
CA MET A 313 -6.37 21.80 -9.37
C MET A 313 -6.39 22.47 -10.74
N GLY A 314 -6.70 21.75 -11.83
CA GLY A 314 -6.66 22.27 -13.20
C GLY A 314 -5.24 22.55 -13.71
N LYS A 315 -4.23 21.88 -13.13
CA LYS A 315 -2.83 21.98 -13.55
C LYS A 315 -2.55 20.97 -14.67
N ASN A 316 -1.66 21.32 -15.58
CA ASN A 316 -1.17 20.38 -16.60
C ASN A 316 -0.34 19.28 -15.93
N ILE A 317 -0.52 18.04 -16.39
CA ILE A 317 0.12 16.81 -15.89
C ILE A 317 1.16 16.34 -16.90
#